data_AF-A0A7J7QI09-F1
#
_entry.id   AF-A0A7J7QI09-F1
#
_cell.length_a   1.000
_cell.length_b   1.000
_cell.length_c   1.000
_cell.angle_alpha   90.00
_cell.angle_beta   90.00
_cell.angle_gamma   90.00
#
_symmetry.space_group_name_H-M   'P 1'
#
loop_
_entity.id
_entity.type
_entity.pdbx_description
1 polymer ?
#
loop_
_entity_poly.entity_id
_entity_poly.type
_entity_poly.pdbx_seq_one_letter_code
_entity_poly.pdbx_strand_id
1 'polypeptide(L)'
;MAHLTAALAAPDISLPLLVVAAAQFALFAGADMTLLMHVWRAHNQHQHQQLHTQQTQRLGQVLLLLYVRFYLVLLLATAVSWALASQAQLLLLLAAYSFWVPQLLHNIHSTSKQPIQPSYILASSAARLLLPVYVFSCPDNILTLPTQPWLVRALLLWVGAQVALLLLQHYTHPHVLLPAALQPERYNYHRPELPWHYAAGDDLLRDVVEGCDVVTGEGVVECVICMGPASLMPLGGRVVTPCGHFYHKQCLLQWMEVPVGGVACPTCRWGPLPPL
;
A
#
# COMPACT_ATOMS: atom_id res chain seq x y z
N MET A 1 -17.80 -7.33 -14.68
CA MET A 1 -18.28 -6.15 -15.43
C MET A 1 -18.21 -6.34 -16.94
N ALA A 2 -17.07 -6.75 -17.52
CA ALA A 2 -16.97 -7.06 -18.96
C ALA A 2 -17.95 -8.15 -19.44
N HIS A 3 -18.37 -9.07 -18.58
CA HIS A 3 -19.35 -10.10 -18.91
C HIS A 3 -20.76 -9.55 -19.17
N LEU A 4 -21.17 -8.47 -18.51
CA LEU A 4 -22.52 -7.90 -18.69
C LEU A 4 -22.63 -7.14 -20.01
N THR A 5 -21.59 -6.37 -20.35
CA THR A 5 -21.50 -5.69 -21.65
C THR A 5 -21.31 -6.70 -22.79
N ALA A 6 -20.55 -7.77 -22.57
CA ALA A 6 -20.42 -8.87 -23.53
C ALA A 6 -21.74 -9.64 -23.73
N ALA A 7 -22.53 -9.85 -22.67
CA ALA A 7 -23.84 -10.50 -22.76
C ALA A 7 -24.84 -9.70 -23.62
N LEU A 8 -24.74 -8.36 -23.59
CA LEU A 8 -25.54 -7.47 -24.44
C LEU A 8 -25.07 -7.49 -25.90
N ALA A 9 -23.78 -7.75 -26.14
CA ALA A 9 -23.19 -7.76 -27.47
C ALA A 9 -23.35 -9.10 -28.21
N ALA A 10 -23.44 -10.22 -27.48
CA ALA A 10 -23.54 -11.56 -28.04
C ALA A 10 -24.78 -12.30 -27.48
N PRO A 11 -25.96 -12.18 -28.12
CA PRO A 11 -27.22 -12.72 -27.59
C PRO A 11 -27.19 -14.25 -27.41
N ASP A 12 -26.46 -14.96 -28.26
CA ASP A 12 -26.37 -16.43 -28.26
C ASP A 12 -25.68 -17.00 -27.00
N ILE A 13 -24.84 -16.19 -26.32
CA ILE A 13 -24.03 -16.59 -25.17
C ILE A 13 -24.37 -15.70 -23.96
N SER A 14 -25.44 -14.91 -24.06
CA SER A 14 -25.87 -13.95 -23.05
C SER A 14 -26.21 -14.61 -21.71
N LEU A 15 -26.90 -15.76 -21.72
CA LEU A 15 -27.30 -16.49 -20.53
C LEU A 15 -26.11 -16.97 -19.66
N PRO A 16 -25.11 -17.71 -20.19
CA PRO A 16 -23.95 -18.12 -19.38
C PRO A 16 -23.13 -16.92 -18.90
N LEU A 17 -22.98 -15.86 -19.73
CA LEU A 17 -22.30 -14.64 -19.33
C LEU A 17 -23.02 -13.91 -18.19
N LEU A 18 -24.36 -13.88 -18.22
CA LEU A 18 -25.19 -13.30 -17.16
C LEU A 18 -25.11 -14.12 -15.87
N VAL A 19 -25.12 -15.44 -15.95
CA VAL A 19 -24.95 -16.34 -14.79
C VAL A 19 -23.58 -16.11 -14.14
N VAL A 20 -22.51 -16.03 -14.92
CA VAL A 20 -21.16 -15.73 -14.41
C VAL A 20 -21.12 -14.34 -13.78
N ALA A 21 -21.74 -13.33 -14.40
CA ALA A 21 -21.79 -11.97 -13.85
C ALA A 21 -22.57 -11.94 -12.52
N ALA A 22 -23.70 -12.65 -12.44
CA ALA A 22 -24.51 -12.77 -11.22
C ALA A 22 -23.75 -13.51 -10.10
N ALA A 23 -23.05 -14.60 -10.43
CA ALA A 23 -22.23 -15.34 -9.47
C ALA A 23 -21.06 -14.49 -8.95
N GLN A 24 -20.36 -13.78 -9.83
CA GLN A 24 -19.30 -12.83 -9.45
C GLN A 24 -19.85 -11.71 -8.55
N PHE A 25 -21.02 -11.16 -8.89
CA PHE A 25 -21.68 -10.15 -8.08
C PHE A 25 -22.04 -10.70 -6.68
N ALA A 26 -22.59 -11.92 -6.60
CA ALA A 26 -22.93 -12.56 -5.34
C ALA A 26 -21.69 -12.85 -4.48
N LEU A 27 -20.60 -13.32 -5.08
CA LEU A 27 -19.32 -13.53 -4.39
C LEU A 27 -18.75 -12.21 -3.85
N PHE A 28 -18.74 -11.17 -4.67
CA PHE A 28 -18.26 -9.86 -4.25
C PHE A 28 -19.13 -9.24 -3.14
N ALA A 29 -20.45 -9.27 -3.30
CA ALA A 29 -21.40 -8.71 -2.34
C ALA A 29 -21.44 -9.50 -1.02
N GLY A 30 -21.23 -10.82 -1.06
CA GLY A 30 -21.26 -11.69 0.11
C GLY A 30 -19.89 -11.86 0.77
N ALA A 31 -18.92 -12.42 0.06
CA ALA A 31 -17.64 -12.84 0.62
C ALA A 31 -16.67 -11.67 0.83
N ASP A 32 -16.47 -10.82 -0.19
CA ASP A 32 -15.47 -9.74 -0.09
C ASP A 32 -15.92 -8.66 0.90
N MET A 33 -17.22 -8.35 0.94
CA MET A 33 -17.79 -7.42 1.92
C MET A 33 -17.71 -7.96 3.35
N THR A 34 -17.93 -9.27 3.55
CA THR A 34 -17.75 -9.88 4.87
C THR A 34 -16.29 -9.92 5.29
N LEU A 35 -15.35 -10.17 4.38
CA LEU A 35 -13.91 -10.09 4.64
C LEU A 35 -13.48 -8.67 5.04
N LEU A 36 -13.89 -7.65 4.29
CA LEU A 36 -13.65 -6.25 4.63
C LEU A 36 -14.17 -5.89 6.03
N MET A 37 -15.33 -6.45 6.41
CA MET A 37 -15.88 -6.29 7.75
C MET A 37 -15.01 -6.91 8.84
N HIS A 38 -14.47 -8.11 8.61
CA HIS A 38 -13.58 -8.75 9.58
C HIS A 38 -12.27 -7.97 9.73
N VAL A 39 -11.70 -7.47 8.63
CA VAL A 39 -10.49 -6.64 8.64
C VAL A 39 -10.73 -5.32 9.36
N TRP A 40 -11.82 -4.62 9.05
CA TRP A 40 -12.17 -3.35 9.71
C TRP A 40 -12.38 -3.54 11.22
N ARG A 41 -13.05 -4.62 11.64
CA ARG A 41 -13.24 -4.96 13.06
C ARG A 41 -11.92 -5.26 13.76
N ALA A 42 -11.04 -6.03 13.13
CA ALA A 42 -9.73 -6.37 13.68
C ALA A 42 -8.85 -5.12 13.85
N HIS A 43 -8.86 -4.21 12.87
CA HIS A 43 -8.09 -2.98 12.93
C HIS A 43 -8.58 -2.01 14.02
N ASN A 44 -9.90 -1.90 14.20
CA ASN A 44 -10.51 -1.02 15.20
C ASN A 44 -10.77 -1.69 16.54
N GLN A 45 -10.18 -2.87 16.79
CA GLN A 45 -10.39 -3.66 18.00
C GLN A 45 -9.95 -2.92 19.27
N HIS A 46 -8.91 -2.07 19.19
CA HIS A 46 -8.44 -1.27 20.33
C HIS A 46 -9.44 -0.21 20.80
N GLN A 47 -10.31 0.28 19.92
CA GLN A 47 -11.36 1.25 20.24
C GLN A 47 -12.65 0.56 20.73
N HIS A 48 -12.70 -0.77 20.68
CA HIS A 48 -13.92 -1.59 20.73
C HIS A 48 -14.29 -2.08 22.15
N GLN A 49 -13.47 -1.81 23.17
CA GLN A 49 -13.61 -2.42 24.50
C GLN A 49 -14.51 -1.64 25.48
N GLN A 50 -15.12 -0.51 25.09
CA GLN A 50 -15.80 0.38 26.05
C GLN A 50 -17.34 0.54 25.92
N LEU A 51 -18.03 0.19 24.83
CA LEU A 51 -19.46 0.57 24.66
C LEU A 51 -20.35 -0.45 23.91
N HIS A 52 -20.68 -1.59 24.54
CA HIS A 52 -21.34 -2.73 23.87
C HIS A 52 -22.78 -2.55 23.34
N THR A 53 -23.56 -1.56 23.79
CA THR A 53 -25.01 -1.45 23.45
C THR A 53 -25.40 -0.33 22.49
N GLN A 54 -24.67 0.80 22.45
CA GLN A 54 -24.89 1.87 21.45
C GLN A 54 -24.17 1.62 20.11
N GLN A 55 -23.26 0.63 20.09
CA GLN A 55 -22.30 0.42 19.00
C GLN A 55 -22.87 -0.41 17.83
N THR A 56 -23.86 -1.28 18.05
CA THR A 56 -24.52 -2.05 16.97
C THR A 56 -25.29 -1.16 16.00
N GLN A 57 -25.94 -0.10 16.49
CA GLN A 57 -26.67 0.85 15.65
C GLN A 57 -25.73 1.76 14.83
N ARG A 58 -24.64 2.26 15.44
CA ARG A 58 -23.65 3.08 14.72
C ARG A 58 -22.86 2.27 13.67
N LEU A 59 -22.56 1.01 13.96
CA LEU A 59 -21.93 0.08 13.01
C LEU A 59 -22.83 -0.13 11.78
N GLY A 60 -24.13 -0.32 11.97
CA GLY A 60 -25.10 -0.47 10.88
C GLY A 60 -25.17 0.74 9.95
N GLN A 61 -25.08 1.96 10.50
CA GLN A 61 -25.10 3.20 9.71
C GLN A 61 -23.81 3.38 8.89
N VAL A 62 -22.64 3.14 9.49
CA VAL A 62 -21.35 3.19 8.77
C VAL A 62 -21.32 2.13 7.66
N LEU A 63 -21.86 0.94 7.95
CA LEU A 63 -21.97 -0.16 7.00
C LEU A 63 -22.90 0.18 5.83
N LEU A 64 -24.11 0.67 6.10
CA LEU A 64 -25.06 1.08 5.08
C LEU A 64 -24.48 2.18 4.20
N LEU A 65 -23.80 3.17 4.79
CA LEU A 65 -23.15 4.24 4.04
C LEU A 65 -22.04 3.70 3.13
N LEU A 66 -21.23 2.75 3.61
CA LEU A 66 -20.19 2.10 2.82
C LEU A 66 -20.80 1.31 1.66
N TYR A 67 -21.88 0.55 1.90
CA TYR A 67 -22.62 -0.16 0.85
C TYR A 67 -23.20 0.79 -0.19
N VAL A 68 -23.93 1.83 0.24
CA VAL A 68 -24.54 2.79 -0.67
C VAL A 68 -23.46 3.49 -1.50
N ARG A 69 -22.37 3.97 -0.88
CA ARG A 69 -21.26 4.59 -1.62
C ARG A 69 -20.63 3.65 -2.63
N PHE A 70 -20.36 2.40 -2.22
CA PHE A 70 -19.79 1.40 -3.10
C PHE A 70 -20.69 1.14 -4.33
N TYR A 71 -21.98 0.86 -4.11
CA TYR A 71 -22.91 0.56 -5.20
C TYR A 71 -23.19 1.78 -6.08
N LEU A 72 -23.21 2.99 -5.50
CA LEU A 72 -23.38 4.23 -6.26
C LEU A 72 -22.16 4.49 -7.16
N VAL A 73 -20.94 4.31 -6.64
CA VAL A 73 -19.71 4.38 -7.45
C VAL A 73 -19.69 3.31 -8.53
N LEU A 74 -20.10 2.07 -8.20
CA LEU A 74 -20.19 0.98 -9.18
C LEU A 74 -21.19 1.32 -10.30
N LEU A 75 -22.38 1.81 -9.96
CA LEU A 75 -23.42 2.20 -10.91
C LEU A 75 -22.94 3.34 -11.80
N LEU A 76 -22.37 4.40 -11.21
CA LEU A 76 -21.79 5.51 -11.97
C LEU A 76 -20.68 5.04 -12.90
N ALA A 77 -19.77 4.18 -12.44
CA ALA A 77 -18.70 3.63 -13.27
C ALA A 77 -19.25 2.84 -14.45
N THR A 78 -20.28 2.01 -14.26
CA THR A 78 -20.93 1.28 -15.36
C THR A 78 -21.62 2.22 -16.35
N ALA A 79 -22.37 3.22 -15.87
CA ALA A 79 -23.04 4.20 -16.72
C ALA A 79 -22.05 5.03 -17.55
N VAL A 80 -20.97 5.51 -16.92
CA VAL A 80 -19.88 6.24 -17.59
C VAL A 80 -19.18 5.35 -18.62
N SER A 81 -18.89 4.10 -18.27
CA SER A 81 -18.24 3.16 -19.19
C SER A 81 -19.09 2.89 -20.44
N TRP A 82 -20.41 2.81 -20.28
CA TRP A 82 -21.34 2.62 -21.39
C TRP A 82 -21.46 3.89 -22.25
N ALA A 83 -21.61 5.05 -21.62
CA ALA A 83 -21.74 6.33 -22.33
C ALA A 83 -20.48 6.67 -23.16
N LEU A 84 -19.29 6.30 -22.66
CA LEU A 84 -18.02 6.59 -23.30
C LEU A 84 -17.48 5.43 -24.15
N ALA A 85 -18.17 4.28 -24.20
CA ALA A 85 -17.68 3.06 -24.84
C ALA A 85 -17.30 3.25 -26.31
N SER A 86 -18.09 4.04 -27.05
CA SER A 86 -17.88 4.28 -28.48
C SER A 86 -16.85 5.37 -28.77
N GLN A 87 -16.79 6.42 -27.95
CA GLN A 87 -15.92 7.58 -28.19
C GLN A 87 -14.52 7.42 -27.59
N ALA A 88 -14.38 6.66 -26.50
CA ALA A 88 -13.16 6.57 -25.70
C ALA A 88 -12.75 5.13 -25.38
N GLN A 89 -13.04 4.19 -26.29
CA GLN A 89 -12.77 2.75 -26.12
C GLN A 89 -11.30 2.48 -25.68
N LEU A 90 -10.32 3.16 -26.30
CA LEU A 90 -8.91 3.02 -25.94
C LEU A 90 -8.64 3.46 -24.49
N LEU A 91 -9.10 4.67 -24.13
CA LEU A 91 -8.82 5.24 -22.81
C LEU A 91 -9.45 4.41 -21.70
N LEU A 92 -10.68 3.92 -21.91
CA LEU A 92 -11.36 3.02 -20.97
C LEU A 92 -10.60 1.70 -20.81
N LEU A 93 -10.08 1.14 -21.92
CA LEU A 93 -9.31 -0.09 -21.88
C LEU A 93 -7.98 0.12 -21.13
N LEU A 94 -7.25 1.19 -21.43
CA LEU A 94 -5.99 1.51 -20.75
C LEU A 94 -6.21 1.75 -19.26
N ALA A 95 -7.25 2.49 -18.88
CA ALA A 95 -7.63 2.70 -17.49
C ALA A 95 -7.98 1.38 -16.78
N ALA A 96 -8.81 0.53 -17.40
CA ALA A 96 -9.18 -0.78 -16.84
C ALA A 96 -7.97 -1.72 -16.65
N TYR A 97 -6.97 -1.62 -17.52
CA TYR A 97 -5.72 -2.39 -17.46
C TYR A 97 -4.56 -1.66 -16.75
N SER A 98 -4.85 -0.60 -15.99
CA SER A 98 -3.88 0.11 -15.15
C SER A 98 -3.74 -0.49 -13.74
N PHE A 99 -3.97 -1.79 -13.61
CA PHE A 99 -4.06 -2.47 -12.31
C PHE A 99 -2.74 -2.53 -11.52
N TRP A 100 -1.59 -2.32 -12.18
CA TRP A 100 -0.31 -2.21 -11.48
C TRP A 100 0.02 -0.80 -11.01
N VAL A 101 -0.67 0.22 -11.49
CA VAL A 101 -0.40 1.62 -11.14
C VAL A 101 -0.53 1.89 -9.63
N PRO A 102 -1.57 1.39 -8.92
CA PRO A 102 -1.64 1.56 -7.46
C PRO A 102 -0.43 0.94 -6.74
N GLN A 103 0.06 -0.21 -7.21
CA GLN A 103 1.25 -0.86 -6.64
C GLN A 103 2.53 -0.07 -6.94
N LEU A 104 2.66 0.45 -8.17
CA LEU A 104 3.78 1.30 -8.56
C LEU A 104 3.86 2.54 -7.66
N LEU A 105 2.72 3.20 -7.42
CA LEU A 105 2.60 4.34 -6.53
C LEU A 105 2.85 3.95 -5.07
N HIS A 106 2.36 2.79 -4.63
CA HIS A 106 2.61 2.31 -3.28
C HIS A 106 4.10 2.05 -3.04
N ASN A 107 4.80 1.41 -3.99
CA ASN A 107 6.26 1.20 -3.92
C ASN A 107 7.05 2.51 -3.90
N ILE A 108 6.54 3.56 -4.53
CA ILE A 108 7.17 4.89 -4.51
C ILE A 108 7.04 5.54 -3.13
N HIS A 109 5.88 5.43 -2.48
CA HIS A 109 5.62 6.07 -1.19
C HIS A 109 6.12 5.23 0.00
N SER A 110 6.01 3.91 -0.09
CA SER A 110 6.39 2.98 0.96
C SER A 110 7.78 2.42 0.68
N THR A 111 8.74 2.73 1.54
CA THR A 111 10.12 2.20 1.54
C THR A 111 10.19 0.71 1.94
N SER A 112 9.16 -0.08 1.59
CA SER A 112 9.02 -1.46 2.04
C SER A 112 10.10 -2.35 1.42
N LYS A 113 10.71 -3.20 2.26
CA LYS A 113 11.87 -4.04 1.92
C LYS A 113 11.50 -5.27 1.07
N GLN A 114 10.23 -5.55 0.82
CA GLN A 114 9.81 -6.75 0.07
C GLN A 114 8.94 -6.39 -1.14
N PRO A 115 9.57 -6.15 -2.31
CA PRO A 115 8.83 -6.05 -3.56
C PRO A 115 8.17 -7.39 -3.91
N ILE A 116 6.99 -7.33 -4.55
CA ILE A 116 6.26 -8.48 -5.07
C ILE A 116 7.18 -9.34 -5.96
N GLN A 117 7.05 -10.66 -5.86
CA GLN A 117 7.85 -11.60 -6.64
C GLN A 117 7.68 -11.38 -8.16
N PRO A 118 8.78 -11.29 -8.94
CA PRO A 118 8.73 -11.06 -10.39
C PRO A 118 7.89 -12.09 -11.16
N SER A 119 7.93 -13.36 -10.74
CA SER A 119 7.16 -14.45 -11.34
C SER A 119 5.65 -14.20 -11.24
N TYR A 120 5.18 -13.73 -10.10
CA TYR A 120 3.78 -13.37 -9.89
C TYR A 120 3.38 -12.19 -10.79
N ILE A 121 4.22 -11.17 -10.89
CA ILE A 121 3.96 -9.99 -11.75
C ILE A 121 3.78 -10.43 -13.20
N LEU A 122 4.69 -11.28 -13.71
CA LEU A 122 4.63 -11.78 -15.08
C LEU A 122 3.42 -12.70 -15.32
N ALA A 123 3.21 -13.68 -14.44
CA ALA A 123 2.11 -14.65 -14.57
C ALA A 123 0.74 -13.97 -14.49
N SER A 124 0.54 -13.07 -13.52
CA SER A 124 -0.71 -12.32 -13.35
C SER A 124 -0.98 -11.39 -14.55
N SER A 125 0.05 -10.71 -15.06
CA SER A 125 -0.09 -9.86 -16.26
C SER A 125 -0.45 -10.66 -17.49
N ALA A 126 0.24 -11.79 -17.74
CA ALA A 126 -0.02 -12.66 -18.88
C ALA A 126 -1.44 -13.27 -18.81
N ALA A 127 -1.84 -13.78 -17.63
CA ALA A 127 -3.17 -14.35 -17.43
C ALA A 127 -4.28 -13.32 -17.69
N ARG A 128 -4.09 -12.07 -17.26
CA ARG A 128 -5.06 -10.99 -17.48
C ARG A 128 -5.10 -10.51 -18.94
N LEU A 129 -3.99 -10.57 -19.66
CA LEU A 129 -3.91 -10.21 -21.07
C LEU A 129 -4.45 -11.29 -22.02
N LEU A 130 -4.54 -12.54 -21.57
CA LEU A 130 -4.99 -13.67 -22.41
C LEU A 130 -6.35 -13.40 -23.07
N LEU A 131 -7.35 -13.00 -22.27
CA LEU A 131 -8.71 -12.77 -22.74
C LEU A 131 -8.83 -11.60 -23.73
N PRO A 132 -8.33 -10.38 -23.46
CA PRO A 132 -8.42 -9.27 -24.41
C PRO A 132 -7.62 -9.54 -25.69
N VAL A 133 -6.45 -10.19 -25.60
CA VAL A 133 -5.67 -10.56 -26.78
C VAL A 133 -6.46 -11.54 -27.65
N TYR A 134 -7.09 -12.56 -27.05
CA TYR A 134 -7.94 -13.51 -27.77
C TYR A 134 -9.11 -12.82 -28.49
N VAL A 135 -9.90 -12.03 -27.75
CA VAL A 135 -11.11 -11.39 -28.28
C VAL A 135 -10.79 -10.42 -29.42
N PHE A 136 -9.74 -9.62 -29.31
CA PHE A 136 -9.45 -8.58 -30.30
C PHE A 136 -8.47 -9.01 -31.40
N SER A 137 -7.84 -10.18 -31.29
CA SER A 137 -6.91 -10.71 -32.32
C SER A 137 -7.47 -11.89 -33.11
N CYS A 138 -8.37 -12.69 -32.53
CA CYS A 138 -8.98 -13.81 -33.22
C CYS A 138 -10.19 -13.34 -34.05
N PRO A 139 -10.20 -13.54 -35.39
CA PRO A 139 -11.35 -13.22 -36.23
C PRO A 139 -12.59 -14.05 -35.88
N ASP A 140 -12.39 -15.32 -35.53
CA ASP A 140 -13.45 -16.24 -35.13
C ASP A 140 -13.52 -16.34 -33.60
N ASN A 141 -13.61 -15.20 -32.91
CA ASN A 141 -13.79 -15.21 -31.47
C ASN A 141 -15.24 -15.56 -31.09
N ILE A 142 -15.39 -16.17 -29.92
CA ILE A 142 -16.70 -16.61 -29.37
C ILE A 142 -17.69 -15.44 -29.21
N LEU A 143 -17.20 -14.20 -29.04
CA LEU A 143 -18.03 -13.00 -28.90
C LEU A 143 -18.38 -12.35 -30.25
N THR A 144 -17.92 -12.91 -31.37
CA THR A 144 -18.10 -12.40 -32.74
C THR A 144 -17.74 -10.92 -32.91
N LEU A 145 -16.81 -10.42 -32.09
CA LEU A 145 -16.37 -9.03 -32.12
C LEU A 145 -15.37 -8.80 -33.26
N PRO A 146 -15.33 -7.59 -33.85
CA PRO A 146 -14.37 -7.28 -34.90
C PRO A 146 -12.94 -7.27 -34.35
N THR A 147 -11.98 -7.79 -35.13
CA THR A 147 -10.56 -7.76 -34.76
C THR A 147 -10.03 -6.34 -34.81
N GLN A 148 -9.31 -5.94 -33.76
CA GLN A 148 -8.73 -4.60 -33.62
C GLN A 148 -7.25 -4.71 -33.22
N PRO A 149 -6.33 -5.00 -34.16
CA PRO A 149 -4.93 -5.29 -33.84
C PRO A 149 -4.19 -4.06 -33.27
N TRP A 150 -4.62 -2.85 -33.62
CA TRP A 150 -4.06 -1.62 -33.06
C TRP A 150 -4.30 -1.51 -31.55
N LEU A 151 -5.49 -1.91 -31.08
CA LEU A 151 -5.90 -1.87 -29.68
C LEU A 151 -5.08 -2.85 -28.85
N VAL A 152 -4.86 -4.05 -29.40
CA VAL A 152 -4.03 -5.09 -28.77
C VAL A 152 -2.59 -4.62 -28.65
N ARG A 153 -2.00 -4.04 -29.71
CA ARG A 153 -0.65 -3.47 -29.64
C ARG A 153 -0.53 -2.39 -28.56
N ALA A 154 -1.49 -1.47 -28.50
CA ALA A 154 -1.51 -0.43 -27.47
C ALA A 154 -1.61 -1.02 -26.05
N LEU A 155 -2.47 -2.02 -25.86
CA LEU A 155 -2.65 -2.69 -24.58
C LEU A 155 -1.38 -3.43 -24.13
N LEU A 156 -0.74 -4.19 -25.04
CA LEU A 156 0.49 -4.92 -24.76
C LEU A 156 1.64 -3.96 -24.40
N LEU A 157 1.76 -2.84 -25.13
CA LEU A 157 2.75 -1.80 -24.80
C LEU A 157 2.47 -1.17 -23.44
N TRP A 158 1.22 -0.88 -23.13
CA TRP A 158 0.83 -0.26 -21.86
C TRP A 158 1.09 -1.16 -20.64
N VAL A 159 0.62 -2.42 -20.68
CA VAL A 159 0.85 -3.38 -19.60
C VAL A 159 2.34 -3.76 -19.53
N GLY A 160 3.00 -3.90 -20.68
CA GLY A 160 4.44 -4.11 -20.76
C GLY A 160 5.23 -2.99 -20.10
N ALA A 161 4.85 -1.73 -20.31
CA ALA A 161 5.46 -0.57 -19.64
C ALA A 161 5.26 -0.62 -18.12
N GLN A 162 4.04 -0.93 -17.64
CA GLN A 162 3.78 -1.08 -16.21
C GLN A 162 4.66 -2.18 -15.57
N VAL A 163 4.74 -3.35 -16.21
CA VAL A 163 5.56 -4.47 -15.73
C VAL A 163 7.04 -4.11 -15.76
N ALA A 164 7.52 -3.48 -16.83
CA ALA A 164 8.90 -3.04 -16.95
C ALA A 164 9.28 -2.05 -15.83
N LEU A 165 8.40 -1.08 -15.53
CA LEU A 165 8.61 -0.15 -14.42
C LEU A 165 8.64 -0.87 -13.07
N LEU A 166 7.77 -1.83 -12.82
CA LEU A 166 7.78 -2.62 -11.58
C LEU A 166 9.04 -3.50 -11.44
N LEU A 167 9.46 -4.15 -12.53
CA LEU A 167 10.70 -4.94 -12.53
C LEU A 167 11.93 -4.04 -12.37
N LEU A 168 11.91 -2.86 -12.98
CA LEU A 168 12.97 -1.87 -12.78
C LEU A 168 13.04 -1.45 -11.31
N GLN A 169 11.90 -1.13 -10.67
CA GLN A 169 11.84 -0.86 -9.23
C GLN A 169 12.40 -2.03 -8.38
N HIS A 170 12.16 -3.27 -8.80
CA HIS A 170 12.64 -4.47 -8.12
C HIS A 170 14.18 -4.59 -8.18
N TYR A 171 14.81 -4.30 -9.31
CA TYR A 171 16.26 -4.48 -9.49
C TYR A 171 17.12 -3.25 -9.16
N THR A 172 16.63 -2.02 -9.37
CA THR A 172 17.49 -0.81 -9.30
C THR A 172 17.20 0.13 -8.12
N HIS A 173 16.18 -0.13 -7.30
CA HIS A 173 15.64 0.73 -6.21
C HIS A 173 14.41 1.57 -6.63
N PRO A 174 13.34 1.63 -5.82
CA PRO A 174 12.06 2.29 -6.17
C PRO A 174 12.09 3.78 -6.57
N HIS A 175 13.10 4.55 -6.17
CA HIS A 175 13.13 6.02 -6.33
C HIS A 175 14.02 6.50 -7.48
N VAL A 176 14.67 5.59 -8.22
CA VAL A 176 15.51 5.97 -9.38
C VAL A 176 14.70 6.71 -10.45
N LEU A 177 13.40 6.41 -10.54
CA LEU A 177 12.47 7.02 -11.49
C LEU A 177 11.84 8.33 -11.01
N LEU A 178 12.11 8.75 -9.76
CA LEU A 178 11.43 9.89 -9.16
C LEU A 178 12.36 11.11 -9.04
N PRO A 179 12.00 12.26 -9.63
CA PRO A 179 12.73 13.51 -9.43
C PRO A 179 12.91 13.81 -7.95
N ALA A 180 14.06 14.36 -7.56
CA ALA A 180 14.39 14.65 -6.16
C ALA A 180 13.32 15.48 -5.42
N ALA A 181 12.57 16.33 -6.15
CA ALA A 181 11.49 17.16 -5.59
C ALA A 181 10.21 16.40 -5.18
N LEU A 182 9.98 15.18 -5.68
CA LEU A 182 8.80 14.37 -5.37
C LEU A 182 9.11 13.23 -4.39
N GLN A 183 10.36 13.12 -3.95
CA GLN A 183 10.75 12.09 -2.98
C GLN A 183 10.12 12.39 -1.62
N PRO A 184 9.47 11.40 -0.98
CA PRO A 184 8.94 11.59 0.36
C PRO A 184 10.09 11.95 1.31
N GLU A 185 9.86 12.94 2.17
CA GLU A 185 10.84 13.34 3.19
C GLU A 185 11.13 12.14 4.10
N ARG A 186 12.36 11.63 3.99
CA ARG A 186 12.84 10.56 4.86
C ARG A 186 13.30 11.17 6.16
N TYR A 187 12.80 10.67 7.27
CA TYR A 187 13.33 11.05 8.56
C TYR A 187 14.80 10.60 8.65
N ASN A 188 15.70 11.56 8.83
CA ASN A 188 17.12 11.26 8.97
C ASN A 188 17.40 10.80 10.41
N TYR A 189 17.48 9.48 10.58
CA TYR A 189 17.86 8.83 11.84
C TYR A 189 19.30 9.12 12.29
N HIS A 190 20.17 9.56 11.37
CA HIS A 190 21.56 9.88 11.66
C HIS A 190 21.72 11.40 11.82
N ARG A 191 21.40 11.91 13.02
CA ARG A 191 21.64 13.32 13.34
C ARG A 191 23.10 13.52 13.77
N PRO A 192 23.88 14.39 13.09
CA PRO A 192 25.25 14.72 13.48
C PRO A 192 25.30 15.53 14.78
N GLU A 193 24.28 16.34 15.03
CA GLU A 193 24.17 17.19 16.20
C GLU A 193 23.55 16.42 17.37
N LEU A 194 24.37 16.16 18.39
CA LEU A 194 23.89 15.90 19.74
C LEU A 194 23.15 17.18 20.18
N PRO A 195 21.88 17.11 20.64
CA PRO A 195 21.29 18.23 21.36
C PRO A 195 22.23 18.55 22.53
N TRP A 196 22.76 19.77 22.51
CA TRP A 196 23.49 20.45 23.58
C TRP A 196 24.72 19.73 24.19
N HIS A 197 25.90 20.26 23.86
CA HIS A 197 27.13 20.32 24.66
C HIS A 197 27.40 19.24 25.73
N TYR A 198 28.08 18.16 25.33
CA TYR A 198 28.96 17.38 26.22
C TYR A 198 30.29 18.10 26.46
N ALA A 199 30.23 19.36 26.91
CA ALA A 199 31.39 19.99 27.50
C ALA A 199 31.52 19.44 28.92
N ALA A 200 32.51 18.56 29.11
CA ALA A 200 32.86 18.02 30.40
C ALA A 200 33.00 19.15 31.44
N GLY A 201 32.22 19.07 32.51
CA GLY A 201 32.56 19.71 33.78
C GLY A 201 31.79 20.95 34.22
N ASP A 202 30.48 21.05 33.99
CA ASP A 202 29.68 22.09 34.67
C ASP A 202 28.44 21.50 35.36
N ASP A 203 28.40 21.65 36.70
CA ASP A 203 27.40 21.11 37.64
C ASP A 203 25.99 21.73 37.48
N LEU A 204 25.81 22.66 36.53
CA LEU A 204 24.57 23.41 36.29
C LEU A 204 23.62 22.76 35.26
N LEU A 205 23.93 21.58 34.74
CA LEU A 205 23.18 20.93 33.64
C LEU A 205 22.31 19.74 34.06
N ARG A 206 22.01 19.59 35.35
CA ARG A 206 21.03 18.58 35.82
C ARG A 206 19.60 18.85 35.35
N ASP A 207 19.27 20.11 35.05
CA ASP A 207 17.88 20.53 34.80
C ASP A 207 17.47 20.52 33.32
N VAL A 208 18.38 20.25 32.37
CA VAL A 208 18.06 20.15 30.92
C VAL A 208 17.96 18.70 30.45
N VAL A 209 18.30 17.74 31.31
CA VAL A 209 18.15 16.28 31.11
C VAL A 209 16.74 15.80 31.54
N GLU A 210 15.74 16.68 31.61
CA GLU A 210 14.34 16.26 31.64
C GLU A 210 13.89 15.83 30.24
N GLY A 211 14.42 14.70 29.79
CA GLY A 211 14.25 14.23 28.41
C GLY A 211 14.50 12.74 28.23
N CYS A 212 13.84 11.92 29.04
CA CYS A 212 13.45 10.52 28.79
C CYS A 212 14.49 9.43 28.44
N ASP A 213 15.74 9.72 28.08
CA ASP A 213 16.77 8.69 27.86
C ASP A 213 17.52 8.31 29.17
N VAL A 214 17.96 7.05 29.27
CA VAL A 214 18.77 6.58 30.41
C VAL A 214 20.21 7.08 30.25
N VAL A 215 20.63 7.97 31.14
CA VAL A 215 21.99 8.54 31.18
C VAL A 215 22.74 7.96 32.37
N THR A 216 23.93 7.41 32.13
CA THR A 216 24.83 6.93 33.19
C THR A 216 25.46 8.10 33.94
N GLY A 217 26.02 7.85 35.13
CA GLY A 217 26.74 8.86 35.92
C GLY A 217 27.93 9.52 35.19
N GLU A 218 28.38 8.93 34.07
CA GLU A 218 29.44 9.45 33.20
C GLU A 218 28.91 10.27 32.01
N GLY A 219 27.60 10.51 31.92
CA GLY A 219 26.98 11.22 30.81
C GLY A 219 26.83 10.36 29.54
N VAL A 220 26.96 9.03 29.63
CA VAL A 220 26.78 8.15 28.46
C VAL A 220 25.31 7.76 28.33
N VAL A 221 24.72 8.00 27.15
CA VAL A 221 23.36 7.55 26.82
C VAL A 221 23.40 6.07 26.44
N GLU A 222 22.62 5.26 27.13
CA GLU A 222 22.51 3.82 26.90
C GLU A 222 21.32 3.45 26.01
N CYS A 223 21.50 2.46 25.16
CA CYS A 223 20.41 1.87 24.40
C CYS A 223 19.54 1.01 25.31
N VAL A 224 18.28 1.36 25.54
CA VAL A 224 17.34 0.61 26.40
C VAL A 224 17.09 -0.83 25.91
N ILE A 225 17.37 -1.14 24.64
CA ILE A 225 17.15 -2.47 24.06
C ILE A 225 18.25 -3.46 24.48
N CYS A 226 19.52 -3.06 24.42
CA CYS A 226 20.66 -3.94 24.69
C CYS A 226 21.46 -3.55 25.95
N MET A 227 21.11 -2.44 26.60
CA MET A 227 21.79 -1.86 27.76
C MET A 227 23.27 -1.52 27.51
N GLY A 228 23.63 -1.23 26.25
CA GLY A 228 24.98 -0.83 25.86
C GLY A 228 25.09 0.66 25.52
N PRO A 229 26.29 1.24 25.51
CA PRO A 229 26.49 2.66 25.24
C PRO A 229 26.13 3.01 23.78
N ALA A 230 25.10 3.84 23.59
CA ALA A 230 24.63 4.27 22.28
C ALA A 230 25.33 5.55 21.80
N SER A 231 25.63 6.48 22.73
CA SER A 231 26.26 7.76 22.39
C SER A 231 27.70 7.62 21.88
N LEU A 232 28.42 6.57 22.30
CA LEU A 232 29.79 6.27 21.90
C LEU A 232 29.92 5.62 20.52
N MET A 233 28.82 5.17 19.92
CA MET A 233 28.85 4.60 18.57
C MET A 233 29.10 5.68 17.51
N PRO A 234 29.83 5.35 16.43
CA PRO A 234 29.96 6.24 15.27
C PRO A 234 28.59 6.53 14.66
N LEU A 235 28.48 7.62 13.90
CA LEU A 235 27.22 8.08 13.29
C LEU A 235 26.45 7.00 12.54
N GLY A 236 27.13 6.06 11.87
CA GLY A 236 26.49 4.94 11.18
C GLY A 236 25.98 3.81 12.09
N GLY A 237 26.45 3.73 13.34
CA GLY A 237 26.09 2.71 14.33
C GLY A 237 24.99 3.12 15.31
N ARG A 238 24.70 4.42 15.42
CA ARG A 238 23.62 4.98 16.26
C ARG A 238 22.51 5.60 15.42
N VAL A 239 21.31 5.60 15.97
CA VAL A 239 20.10 6.18 15.37
C VAL A 239 19.31 6.96 16.43
N VAL A 240 18.68 8.05 16.00
CA VAL A 240 17.83 8.89 16.84
C VAL A 240 16.41 8.83 16.29
N THR A 241 15.43 8.59 17.15
CA THR A 241 14.01 8.56 16.76
C THR A 241 13.41 9.98 16.66
N PRO A 242 12.25 10.19 16.00
CA PRO A 242 11.61 11.51 15.93
C PRO A 242 11.25 12.12 17.29
N CYS A 243 11.04 11.28 18.30
CA CYS A 243 10.82 11.69 19.69
C CYS A 243 12.12 11.97 20.47
N GLY A 244 13.29 11.89 19.83
CA GLY A 244 14.59 12.28 20.39
C GLY A 244 15.42 11.17 21.04
N HIS A 245 14.89 9.95 21.17
CA HIS A 245 15.57 8.86 21.88
C HIS A 245 16.64 8.16 21.03
N PHE A 246 17.75 7.79 21.66
CA PHE A 246 18.92 7.16 21.02
C PHE A 246 18.95 5.63 21.13
N TYR A 247 19.32 4.96 20.03
CA TYR A 247 19.50 3.50 20.00
C TYR A 247 20.67 3.10 19.09
N HIS A 248 21.15 1.87 19.22
CA HIS A 248 21.97 1.26 18.16
C HIS A 248 21.12 0.97 16.93
N LYS A 249 21.68 1.17 15.74
CA LYS A 249 21.00 0.94 14.46
C LYS A 249 20.42 -0.48 14.37
N GLN A 250 21.20 -1.48 14.75
CA GLN A 250 20.78 -2.89 14.69
C GLN A 250 19.65 -3.20 15.69
N CYS A 251 19.71 -2.65 16.89
CA CYS A 251 18.69 -2.88 17.92
C CYS A 251 17.34 -2.26 17.52
N LEU A 252 17.34 -1.03 16.98
CA LEU A 252 16.10 -0.42 16.51
C LEU A 252 15.53 -1.12 15.27
N LEU A 253 16.39 -1.59 14.35
CA LEU A 253 15.95 -2.39 13.19
C LEU A 253 15.25 -3.68 13.62
N GLN A 254 15.85 -4.43 14.54
CA GLN A 254 15.24 -5.67 15.08
C GLN A 254 13.92 -5.39 15.81
N TRP A 255 13.85 -4.29 16.56
CA TRP A 255 12.62 -3.87 17.21
C TRP A 255 11.50 -3.62 16.20
N MET A 256 11.79 -2.89 15.11
CA MET A 256 10.83 -2.55 14.06
C MET A 256 10.36 -3.75 13.22
N GLU A 257 11.08 -4.87 13.24
CA GLU A 257 10.67 -6.11 12.56
C GLU A 257 9.55 -6.86 13.31
N VAL A 258 9.32 -6.55 14.60
CA VAL A 258 8.30 -7.21 15.43
C VAL A 258 6.90 -6.60 15.17
N PRO A 259 5.91 -7.37 14.65
CA PRO A 259 4.63 -6.83 14.17
C PRO A 259 3.74 -6.11 15.21
N VAL A 260 3.87 -6.45 16.50
CA VAL A 260 2.95 -5.98 17.56
C VAL A 260 3.54 -4.84 18.40
N GLY A 261 4.87 -4.77 18.53
CA GLY A 261 5.57 -3.76 19.34
C GLY A 261 6.46 -2.80 18.55
N GLY A 262 6.87 -3.18 17.34
CA GLY A 262 7.89 -2.50 16.53
C GLY A 262 7.45 -1.20 15.86
N VAL A 263 6.17 -0.83 15.99
CA VAL A 263 5.65 0.43 15.44
C VAL A 263 5.96 1.62 16.35
N ALA A 264 6.19 1.43 17.65
CA ALA A 264 6.36 2.53 18.59
C ALA A 264 7.78 2.62 19.17
N CYS A 265 8.17 3.82 19.62
CA CYS A 265 9.43 4.04 20.32
C CYS A 265 9.54 3.16 21.59
N PRO A 266 10.63 2.40 21.80
CA PRO A 266 10.82 1.58 23.00
C PRO A 266 10.75 2.35 24.32
N THR A 267 11.30 3.56 24.36
CA THR A 267 11.36 4.38 25.58
C THR A 267 10.03 5.07 25.90
N CYS A 268 9.47 5.82 24.95
CA CYS A 268 8.28 6.66 25.21
C CYS A 268 6.96 6.16 24.58
N ARG A 269 6.99 5.06 23.80
CA ARG A 269 5.84 4.51 23.05
C ARG A 269 5.15 5.49 22.10
N TRP A 270 5.82 6.58 21.76
CA TRP A 270 5.29 7.59 20.86
C TRP A 270 5.32 7.12 19.41
N GLY A 271 4.16 7.27 18.75
CA GLY A 271 3.94 7.30 17.30
C GLY A 271 4.30 6.03 16.53
N PRO A 272 3.85 5.90 15.26
CA PRO A 272 4.49 5.00 14.31
C PRO A 272 5.88 5.53 13.92
N LEU A 273 6.93 4.72 14.11
CA LEU A 273 8.29 5.05 13.69
C LEU A 273 8.40 5.08 12.15
N PRO A 274 8.99 6.13 11.56
CA PRO A 274 9.30 6.15 10.12
C PRO A 274 10.19 4.95 9.71
N PRO A 275 10.12 4.45 8.47
CA PRO A 275 11.02 3.40 8.02
C PRO A 275 12.49 3.85 8.03
N LEU A 276 13.39 2.96 8.51
CA LEU A 276 14.86 3.10 8.50
C LEU A 276 15.48 2.77 7.15
#